data_AF-A0A9D2C058-F1
#
_entry.id   AF-A0A9D2C058-F1
#
_cell.length_a   1.000
_cell.length_b   1.000
_cell.length_c   1.000
_cell.angle_alpha   90.00
_cell.angle_beta   90.00
_cell.angle_gamma   90.00
#
_symmetry.space_group_name_H-M   'P 1'
#
loop_
_entity.id
_entity.type
_entity.pdbx_description
1 polymer ?
#
loop_
_entity_poly.entity_id
_entity_poly.type
_entity_poly.pdbx_seq_one_letter_code
_entity_poly.pdbx_strand_id
1 'polypeptide(L)'
;MKNEHMKYLFLPALLGGLLGGGLAWLGLTGTGNALLNLGVGLRALSLSGWTGNLAAWTVVCLVSLWPLALLLLRRKRSKRDTLLPLLSVLLLAACFLLINPALLDTVEPYLLALLWTAAGVLLTWGVLTLAGQFTRDRFLPLPLLFQAGAALLAALVGFTAVLRLWGQVAAVQAGNTGAPEAAMTTGTVLGALTLVRLLPDLLGGWLLLQGSELGRQMEGNPFAPETVELCRATAKNALWCVNLALGVYLGCNLLQLLLPGLLHLDVQLLLPLPTLLAAAGLLVLCRYMERSKAVYDDNQTII
;
A
#
# COMPACT_ATOMS: atom_id res chain seq x y z
N MET A 1 -12.89 -3.77 -20.13
CA MET A 1 -13.02 -3.53 -18.67
C MET A 1 -14.24 -2.65 -18.44
N LYS A 2 -15.21 -3.03 -17.60
CA LYS A 2 -16.37 -2.15 -17.30
C LYS A 2 -15.87 -0.86 -16.64
N ASN A 3 -16.47 0.28 -16.99
CA ASN A 3 -16.03 1.62 -16.55
C ASN A 3 -15.96 1.77 -15.02
N GLU A 4 -16.71 0.95 -14.28
CA GLU A 4 -16.70 0.90 -12.81
C GLU A 4 -15.43 0.28 -12.23
N HIS A 5 -14.86 -0.74 -12.87
CA HIS A 5 -13.64 -1.41 -12.37
C HIS A 5 -12.43 -0.47 -12.39
N MET A 6 -12.43 0.49 -13.32
CA MET A 6 -11.36 1.46 -13.45
C MET A 6 -11.30 2.41 -12.25
N LYS A 7 -12.45 2.74 -11.65
CA LYS A 7 -12.50 3.58 -10.44
C LYS A 7 -11.88 2.91 -9.21
N TYR A 8 -12.03 1.60 -9.07
CA TYR A 8 -11.52 0.83 -7.93
C TYR A 8 -10.03 0.48 -8.03
N LEU A 9 -9.39 0.70 -9.18
CA LEU A 9 -7.96 0.44 -9.36
C LEU A 9 -7.19 1.74 -9.59
N PHE A 10 -7.61 2.56 -10.55
CA PHE A 10 -6.84 3.72 -10.95
C PHE A 10 -6.82 4.83 -9.90
N LEU A 11 -7.98 5.21 -9.36
CA LEU A 11 -8.06 6.29 -8.38
C LEU A 11 -7.32 5.93 -7.07
N PRO A 12 -7.50 4.73 -6.49
CA PRO A 12 -6.72 4.32 -5.33
C PRO A 12 -5.22 4.25 -5.61
N ALA A 13 -4.79 3.71 -6.77
CA ALA A 13 -3.38 3.69 -7.14
C ALA A 13 -2.78 5.09 -7.27
N LEU A 14 -3.51 6.02 -7.86
CA LEU A 14 -3.10 7.43 -7.96
C LEU A 14 -3.01 8.07 -6.57
N LEU A 15 -4.01 7.88 -5.70
CA LEU A 15 -3.98 8.37 -4.33
C LEU A 15 -2.80 7.79 -3.55
N GLY A 16 -2.55 6.49 -3.67
CA GLY A 16 -1.39 5.82 -3.09
C GLY A 16 -0.08 6.42 -3.60
N GLY A 17 0.03 6.63 -4.91
CA GLY A 17 1.20 7.26 -5.53
C GLY A 17 1.42 8.70 -5.07
N LEU A 18 0.36 9.50 -4.95
CA LEU A 18 0.43 10.87 -4.40
C LEU A 18 0.89 10.86 -2.95
N LEU A 19 0.38 9.94 -2.12
CA LEU A 19 0.84 9.77 -0.75
C LEU A 19 2.32 9.36 -0.71
N GLY A 20 2.74 8.40 -1.54
CA GLY A 20 4.13 7.97 -1.64
C GLY A 20 5.06 9.11 -2.06
N GLY A 21 4.65 9.90 -3.07
CA GLY A 21 5.38 11.08 -3.53
C GLY A 21 5.46 12.17 -2.46
N GLY A 22 4.39 12.38 -1.69
CA GLY A 22 4.38 13.29 -0.55
C GLY A 22 5.36 12.88 0.55
N LEU A 23 5.42 11.59 0.90
CA LEU A 23 6.39 11.09 1.90
C LEU A 23 7.83 11.17 1.40
N ALA A 24 8.06 10.86 0.12
CA ALA A 24 9.36 10.99 -0.51
C ALA A 24 9.84 12.45 -0.53
N TRP A 25 8.96 13.38 -0.91
CA TRP A 25 9.23 14.82 -0.88
C TRP A 25 9.54 15.32 0.53
N LEU A 26 8.79 14.85 1.54
CA LEU A 26 9.08 15.15 2.95
C LEU A 26 10.47 14.67 3.37
N GLY A 27 11.11 13.76 2.64
CA GLY A 27 12.44 13.24 2.96
C GLY A 27 12.45 12.04 3.88
N LEU A 28 11.29 11.42 4.09
CA LEU A 28 11.15 10.20 4.91
C LEU A 28 11.82 8.96 4.29
N THR A 29 12.26 9.09 3.04
CA THR A 29 13.07 8.10 2.30
C THR A 29 14.59 8.33 2.42
N GLY A 30 15.03 9.27 3.26
CA GLY A 30 16.46 9.53 3.51
C GLY A 30 17.14 10.45 2.49
N THR A 31 16.37 11.13 1.64
CA THR A 31 16.90 11.92 0.51
C THR A 31 16.36 13.35 0.45
N GLY A 32 15.52 13.76 1.42
CA GLY A 32 14.82 15.04 1.38
C GLY A 32 15.08 15.93 2.59
N ASN A 33 15.38 17.20 2.34
CA ASN A 33 15.61 18.20 3.39
C ASN A 33 14.31 18.83 3.91
N ALA A 34 13.14 18.50 3.34
CA ALA A 34 11.88 19.17 3.66
C ALA A 34 11.45 18.96 5.12
N LEU A 35 11.52 17.73 5.64
CA LEU A 35 11.20 17.47 7.05
C LEU A 35 12.16 18.23 7.97
N LEU A 36 13.47 18.24 7.68
CA LEU A 36 14.46 18.99 8.44
C LEU A 36 14.17 20.50 8.40
N ASN A 37 13.81 21.04 7.24
CA ASN A 37 13.41 22.44 7.07
C ASN A 37 12.15 22.78 7.87
N LEU A 38 11.17 21.86 7.96
CA LEU A 38 10.01 22.04 8.85
C LEU A 38 10.43 22.10 10.32
N GLY A 39 11.41 21.29 10.71
CA GLY A 39 12.05 21.35 12.04
C GLY A 39 12.69 22.69 12.35
N VAL A 40 13.54 23.16 11.44
CA VAL A 40 14.20 24.47 11.53
C VAL A 40 13.16 25.59 11.59
N GLY A 41 12.10 25.52 10.78
CA GLY A 41 11.00 26.47 10.80
C GLY A 41 10.24 26.49 12.13
N LEU A 42 9.92 25.31 12.68
CA LEU A 42 9.30 25.18 14.00
C LEU A 42 10.19 25.73 15.12
N ARG A 43 11.50 25.48 15.05
CA ARG A 43 12.48 26.04 15.99
C ARG A 43 12.51 27.57 15.88
N ALA A 44 12.60 28.12 14.67
CA ALA A 44 12.59 29.55 14.44
C ALA A 44 11.30 30.21 14.95
N LEU A 45 10.15 29.55 14.73
CA LEU A 45 8.86 29.98 15.27
C LEU A 45 8.85 29.96 16.80
N SER A 46 9.41 28.92 17.44
CA SER A 46 9.51 28.86 18.90
C SER A 46 10.37 29.98 19.49
N LEU A 47 11.41 30.41 18.76
CA LEU A 47 12.34 31.46 19.19
C LEU A 47 11.89 32.90 18.82
N SER A 48 10.80 33.09 18.09
CA SER A 48 10.37 34.42 17.62
C SER A 48 9.62 35.27 18.66
N GLY A 49 9.54 34.79 19.91
CA GLY A 49 8.88 35.47 21.03
C GLY A 49 7.73 34.65 21.60
N TRP A 50 6.96 35.26 22.51
CA TRP A 50 5.89 34.56 23.24
C TRP A 50 4.83 33.93 22.32
N THR A 51 4.31 34.70 21.36
CA THR A 51 3.27 34.27 20.43
C THR A 51 3.77 33.16 19.50
N GLY A 52 5.01 33.29 19.01
CA GLY A 52 5.66 32.25 18.22
C GLY A 52 5.85 30.95 18.99
N ASN A 53 6.32 31.04 20.24
CA ASN A 53 6.46 29.87 21.10
C ASN A 53 5.12 29.16 21.36
N LEU A 54 4.06 29.92 21.63
CA LEU A 54 2.72 29.36 21.79
C LEU A 54 2.23 28.66 20.51
N ALA A 55 2.47 29.26 19.34
CA ALA A 55 2.12 28.67 18.05
C ALA A 55 2.91 27.37 17.78
N ALA A 56 4.21 27.35 18.06
CA ALA A 56 5.06 26.16 17.92
C ALA A 56 4.56 25.01 18.81
N TRP A 57 4.28 25.29 20.08
CA TRP A 57 3.69 24.29 21.00
C TRP A 57 2.32 23.80 20.54
N THR A 58 1.49 24.69 19.98
CA THR A 58 0.19 24.31 19.43
C THR A 58 0.36 23.29 18.30
N VAL A 59 1.29 23.51 17.37
CA VAL A 59 1.58 22.57 16.28
C VAL A 59 2.09 21.23 16.83
N VAL A 60 3.05 21.26 17.76
CA VAL A 60 3.59 20.02 18.38
C VAL A 60 2.50 19.23 19.08
N CYS A 61 1.63 19.89 19.84
CA CYS A 61 0.51 19.25 20.53
C CYS A 61 -0.50 18.66 19.55
N LEU A 62 -0.86 19.38 18.48
CA LEU A 62 -1.77 18.86 17.45
C LEU A 62 -1.19 17.62 16.76
N VAL A 63 0.09 17.64 16.39
CA VAL A 63 0.76 16.52 15.71
C VAL A 63 0.97 15.33 16.63
N SER A 64 1.32 15.54 17.89
CA SER A 64 1.66 14.43 18.81
C SER A 64 0.47 13.90 19.62
N LEU A 65 -0.54 14.72 19.93
CA LEU A 65 -1.63 14.34 20.84
C LEU A 65 -2.95 14.00 20.13
N TRP A 66 -3.06 14.15 18.81
CA TRP A 66 -4.26 13.69 18.09
C TRP A 66 -4.61 12.20 18.32
N PRO A 67 -3.66 11.24 18.46
CA PRO A 67 -4.01 9.85 18.76
C PRO A 67 -4.69 9.70 20.13
N LEU A 68 -4.22 10.45 21.13
CA LEU A 68 -4.86 10.51 22.45
C LEU A 68 -6.21 11.21 22.38
N ALA A 69 -6.35 12.29 21.61
CA ALA A 69 -7.64 12.93 21.40
C ALA A 69 -8.65 11.94 20.79
N LEU A 70 -8.25 11.16 19.78
CA LEU A 70 -9.08 10.09 19.23
C LEU A 70 -9.47 9.06 20.31
N LEU A 71 -8.52 8.61 21.14
CA LEU A 71 -8.79 7.69 22.23
C LEU A 71 -9.84 8.23 23.22
N LEU A 72 -9.80 9.53 23.52
CA LEU A 72 -10.75 10.19 24.41
C LEU A 72 -12.15 10.34 23.79
N LEU A 73 -12.22 10.57 22.48
CA LEU A 73 -13.49 10.71 21.74
C LEU A 73 -14.22 9.36 21.53
N ARG A 74 -13.53 8.22 21.69
CA ARG A 74 -14.14 6.89 21.52
C ARG A 74 -14.99 6.48 22.72
N ARG A 75 -16.28 6.24 22.46
CA ARG A 75 -17.25 5.71 23.45
C ARG A 75 -16.98 4.28 23.91
N LYS A 76 -16.39 3.42 23.06
CA LYS A 76 -16.06 2.03 23.38
C LYS A 76 -14.59 1.77 23.09
N ARG A 77 -13.82 1.39 24.12
CA ARG A 77 -12.39 1.09 24.01
C ARG A 77 -12.18 -0.40 23.74
N SER A 78 -11.15 -0.70 22.96
CA SER A 78 -10.70 -2.05 22.66
C SER A 78 -9.23 -2.19 23.05
N LYS A 79 -8.76 -3.43 23.29
CA LYS A 79 -7.34 -3.70 23.59
C LYS A 79 -6.38 -3.08 22.56
N ARG A 80 -6.78 -3.05 21.28
CA ARG A 80 -5.99 -2.42 20.20
C ARG A 80 -5.76 -0.92 20.40
N ASP A 81 -6.63 -0.23 21.14
CA ASP A 81 -6.52 1.23 21.35
C ASP A 81 -5.33 1.61 22.25
N THR A 82 -4.66 0.65 22.90
CA THR A 82 -3.40 0.87 23.62
C THR A 82 -2.25 1.28 22.70
N LEU A 83 -2.40 1.09 21.38
CA LEU A 83 -1.45 1.57 20.37
C LEU A 83 -1.50 3.10 20.20
N LEU A 84 -2.61 3.77 20.54
CA LEU A 84 -2.75 5.22 20.37
C LEU A 84 -1.86 6.03 21.33
N PRO A 85 -1.76 5.71 22.63
CA PRO A 85 -0.79 6.35 23.52
C PRO A 85 0.66 6.14 23.05
N LEU A 86 1.01 4.93 22.60
CA LEU A 86 2.34 4.66 22.05
C LEU A 86 2.62 5.53 20.82
N LEU A 87 1.66 5.65 19.90
CA LEU A 87 1.76 6.53 18.74
C LEU A 87 2.00 7.98 19.15
N SER A 88 1.30 8.47 20.17
CA SER A 88 1.52 9.83 20.69
C SER A 88 2.92 10.07 21.24
N VAL A 89 3.47 9.11 21.99
CA VAL A 89 4.83 9.20 22.52
C VAL A 89 5.86 9.23 21.38
N LEU A 90 5.69 8.37 20.37
CA LEU A 90 6.56 8.33 19.20
C LEU A 90 6.52 9.65 18.41
N LEU A 91 5.32 10.20 18.15
CA LEU A 91 5.19 11.47 17.43
C LEU A 91 5.78 12.64 18.23
N LEU A 92 5.59 12.67 19.55
CA LEU A 92 6.19 13.70 20.41
C LEU A 92 7.73 13.64 20.37
N ALA A 93 8.30 12.44 20.48
CA ALA A 93 9.75 12.25 20.38
C ALA A 93 10.28 12.66 18.99
N ALA A 94 9.52 12.42 17.92
CA ALA A 94 9.90 12.84 16.57
C ALA A 94 9.95 14.36 16.47
N CYS A 95 8.91 15.05 16.96
CA CYS A 95 8.86 16.50 17.01
C CYS A 95 10.01 17.08 17.82
N PHE A 96 10.35 16.47 18.97
CA PHE A 96 11.44 16.91 19.82
C PHE A 96 12.80 16.86 19.10
N LEU A 97 13.10 15.75 18.44
CA LEU A 97 14.34 15.61 17.65
C LEU A 97 14.38 16.59 16.49
N LEU A 98 13.25 16.78 15.79
CA LEU A 98 13.16 17.64 14.63
C LEU A 98 13.38 19.13 14.95
N ILE A 99 12.92 19.59 16.12
CA ILE A 99 13.08 20.97 16.60
C ILE A 99 14.50 21.22 17.15
N ASN A 100 15.23 20.17 17.50
CA ASN A 100 16.56 20.25 18.11
C ASN A 100 17.63 19.67 17.17
N PRO A 101 17.98 20.37 16.08
CA PRO A 101 18.89 19.86 15.04
C PRO A 101 20.30 19.59 15.56
N ALA A 102 20.74 20.25 16.63
CA ALA A 102 22.03 19.98 17.26
C ALA A 102 22.16 18.54 17.80
N LEU A 103 21.04 17.83 17.98
CA LEU A 103 21.03 16.41 18.34
C LEU A 103 21.05 15.51 17.09
N LEU A 104 20.69 16.03 15.90
CA LEU A 104 20.46 15.24 14.68
C LEU A 104 21.74 14.69 14.06
N ASP A 105 22.87 15.40 14.14
CA ASP A 105 24.14 14.91 13.56
C ASP A 105 24.57 13.55 14.16
N THR A 106 24.10 13.21 15.37
CA THR A 106 24.31 11.90 16.00
C THR A 106 23.09 10.97 15.92
N VAL A 107 21.89 11.49 15.65
CA VAL A 107 20.63 10.71 15.76
C VAL A 107 19.68 10.77 14.55
N GLU A 108 20.10 11.31 13.40
CA GLU A 108 19.29 11.35 12.17
C GLU A 108 18.69 9.97 11.77
N PRO A 109 19.44 8.85 11.82
CA PRO A 109 18.87 7.52 11.54
C PRO A 109 17.73 7.16 12.51
N TYR A 110 17.79 7.64 13.76
CA TYR A 110 16.78 7.39 14.78
C TYR A 110 15.51 8.21 14.53
N LEU A 111 15.60 9.44 14.02
CA LEU A 111 14.42 10.22 13.64
C LEU A 111 13.60 9.49 12.56
N LEU A 112 14.26 8.99 11.51
CA LEU A 112 13.59 8.22 10.46
C LEU A 112 13.02 6.91 11.02
N ALA A 113 13.79 6.17 11.83
CA ALA A 113 13.32 4.95 12.47
C ALA A 113 12.07 5.19 13.33
N LEU A 114 12.03 6.30 14.08
CA LEU A 114 10.92 6.67 14.94
C LEU A 114 9.66 6.99 14.13
N LEU A 115 9.80 7.73 13.02
CA LEU A 115 8.69 8.06 12.12
C LEU A 115 8.15 6.84 11.40
N TRP A 116 9.01 5.94 10.92
CA TRP A 116 8.61 4.66 10.34
C TRP A 116 7.92 3.77 11.38
N THR A 117 8.40 3.76 12.62
CA THR A 117 7.77 3.03 13.72
C THR A 117 6.40 3.61 14.05
N ALA A 118 6.26 4.95 14.11
CA ALA A 118 4.99 5.63 14.31
C ALA A 118 3.99 5.29 13.18
N ALA A 119 4.43 5.32 11.92
CA ALA A 119 3.63 4.89 10.78
C ALA A 119 3.20 3.42 10.91
N GLY A 120 4.11 2.53 11.31
CA GLY A 120 3.83 1.12 11.58
C GLY A 120 2.76 0.92 12.66
N VAL A 121 2.89 1.60 13.81
CA VAL A 121 1.90 1.55 14.90
C VAL A 121 0.53 2.02 14.42
N LEU A 122 0.46 3.12 13.66
CA LEU A 122 -0.78 3.64 13.10
C LEU A 122 -1.42 2.64 12.12
N LEU A 123 -0.62 2.05 11.23
CA LEU A 123 -1.07 1.02 10.29
C LEU A 123 -1.60 -0.21 11.03
N THR A 124 -0.87 -0.72 12.02
CA THR A 124 -1.31 -1.85 12.84
C THR A 124 -2.62 -1.55 13.55
N TRP A 125 -2.76 -0.36 14.16
CA TRP A 125 -4.01 0.05 14.80
C TRP A 125 -5.17 0.13 13.80
N GLY A 126 -4.93 0.66 12.60
CA GLY A 126 -5.91 0.74 11.52
C GLY A 126 -6.37 -0.64 11.05
N VAL A 127 -5.43 -1.56 10.77
CA VAL A 127 -5.72 -2.93 10.33
C VAL A 127 -6.51 -3.69 11.39
N LEU A 128 -6.09 -3.65 12.66
CA LEU A 128 -6.85 -4.26 13.75
C LEU A 128 -8.22 -3.61 13.92
N THR A 129 -8.32 -2.31 13.63
CA THR A 129 -9.58 -1.57 13.67
C THR A 129 -10.58 -2.10 12.66
N LEU A 130 -10.13 -2.29 11.42
CA LEU A 130 -10.90 -2.86 10.32
C LEU A 130 -11.22 -4.34 10.55
N ALA A 131 -10.22 -5.15 10.92
CA ALA A 131 -10.39 -6.58 11.19
C ALA A 131 -11.47 -6.86 12.23
N GLY A 132 -11.51 -6.08 13.32
CA GLY A 132 -12.55 -6.21 14.34
C GLY A 132 -13.96 -5.77 13.90
N GLN A 133 -14.12 -5.21 12.69
CA GLN A 133 -15.46 -5.00 12.10
C GLN A 133 -15.99 -6.28 11.45
N PHE A 134 -15.12 -7.13 10.92
CA PHE A 134 -15.49 -8.42 10.30
C PHE A 134 -16.00 -9.45 11.30
N THR A 135 -15.61 -9.32 12.58
CA THR A 135 -16.02 -10.24 13.66
C THR A 135 -17.29 -9.79 14.38
N ARG A 136 -17.89 -8.67 14.00
CA ARG A 136 -19.17 -8.20 14.58
C ARG A 136 -20.32 -8.71 13.69
N ASP A 137 -21.51 -8.87 14.27
CA ASP A 137 -22.74 -9.35 13.60
C ASP A 137 -23.20 -8.53 12.36
N ARG A 138 -22.45 -7.50 11.95
CA ARG A 138 -22.60 -6.83 10.66
C ARG A 138 -21.69 -7.49 9.64
N PHE A 139 -22.23 -8.47 8.91
CA PHE A 139 -21.59 -8.98 7.72
C PHE A 139 -21.52 -7.87 6.65
N LEU A 140 -20.32 -7.48 6.25
CA LEU A 140 -20.17 -6.73 5.00
C LEU A 140 -20.48 -7.68 3.84
N PRO A 141 -21.22 -7.23 2.81
CA PRO A 141 -21.50 -8.06 1.65
C PRO A 141 -20.18 -8.44 0.98
N LEU A 142 -20.04 -9.70 0.57
CA LEU A 142 -18.82 -10.26 -0.01
C LEU A 142 -18.29 -9.43 -1.20
N PRO A 143 -19.13 -8.90 -2.10
CA PRO A 143 -18.70 -7.98 -3.17
C PRO A 143 -17.93 -6.75 -2.66
N LEU A 144 -18.41 -6.13 -1.58
CA LEU A 144 -17.79 -4.93 -1.03
C LEU A 144 -16.41 -5.23 -0.43
N LEU A 145 -16.22 -6.43 0.14
CA LEU A 145 -14.93 -6.86 0.65
C LEU A 145 -13.90 -7.03 -0.45
N PHE A 146 -14.30 -7.66 -1.56
CA PHE A 146 -13.46 -7.80 -2.74
C PHE A 146 -13.11 -6.44 -3.37
N GLN A 147 -14.07 -5.52 -3.47
CA GLN A 147 -13.84 -4.16 -3.99
C GLN A 147 -12.92 -3.34 -3.08
N ALA A 148 -13.14 -3.41 -1.76
CA ALA A 148 -12.28 -2.74 -0.78
C ALA A 148 -10.85 -3.32 -0.81
N GLY A 149 -10.71 -4.64 -0.94
CA GLY A 149 -9.43 -5.31 -1.12
C GLY A 149 -8.72 -4.88 -2.40
N ALA A 150 -9.44 -4.78 -3.52
CA ALA A 150 -8.89 -4.31 -4.78
C ALA A 150 -8.38 -2.86 -4.69
N ALA A 151 -9.18 -1.97 -4.08
CA ALA A 151 -8.81 -0.57 -3.88
C ALA A 151 -7.61 -0.42 -2.95
N LEU A 152 -7.57 -1.17 -1.84
CA LEU A 152 -6.45 -1.16 -0.91
C LEU A 152 -5.16 -1.66 -1.58
N LEU A 153 -5.23 -2.78 -2.31
CA LEU A 153 -4.10 -3.33 -3.04
C LEU A 153 -3.59 -2.31 -4.06
N ALA A 154 -4.48 -1.73 -4.87
CA ALA A 154 -4.09 -0.73 -5.86
C ALA A 154 -3.42 0.50 -5.23
N ALA A 155 -3.94 1.00 -4.10
CA ALA A 155 -3.32 2.08 -3.35
C ALA A 155 -1.92 1.72 -2.83
N LEU A 156 -1.75 0.53 -2.26
CA LEU A 156 -0.44 0.05 -1.79
C LEU A 156 0.56 -0.11 -2.94
N VAL A 157 0.12 -0.58 -4.09
CA VAL A 157 0.94 -0.72 -5.31
C VAL A 157 1.41 0.65 -5.79
N GLY A 158 0.50 1.63 -5.92
CA GLY A 158 0.87 2.99 -6.30
C GLY A 158 1.84 3.64 -5.30
N PHE A 159 1.56 3.47 -4.00
CA PHE A 159 2.39 3.98 -2.91
C PHE A 159 3.82 3.43 -2.95
N THR A 160 3.95 2.11 -2.97
CA THR A 160 5.26 1.43 -2.96
C THR A 160 6.03 1.67 -4.25
N ALA A 161 5.37 1.74 -5.40
CA ALA A 161 6.02 2.02 -6.69
C ALA A 161 6.68 3.40 -6.71
N VAL A 162 5.99 4.44 -6.22
CA VAL A 162 6.55 5.80 -6.17
C VAL A 162 7.71 5.88 -5.18
N LEU A 163 7.57 5.31 -3.97
CA LEU A 163 8.65 5.31 -2.98
C LEU A 163 9.89 4.58 -3.48
N ARG A 164 9.72 3.41 -4.11
CA ARG A 164 10.82 2.63 -4.68
C ARG A 164 11.50 3.39 -5.82
N LEU A 165 10.73 3.94 -6.76
CA LEU A 165 11.27 4.72 -7.88
C LEU A 165 12.08 5.91 -7.37
N TRP A 166 11.54 6.63 -6.39
CA TRP A 166 12.23 7.77 -5.80
C TRP A 166 13.57 7.37 -5.19
N GLY A 167 13.58 6.33 -4.35
CA GLY A 167 14.81 5.81 -3.74
C GLY A 167 15.84 5.37 -4.77
N GLN A 168 15.42 4.65 -5.82
CA GLN A 168 16.30 4.20 -6.90
C GLN A 168 16.87 5.37 -7.71
N VAL A 169 16.05 6.36 -8.07
CA VAL A 169 16.51 7.56 -8.80
C VAL A 169 17.50 8.37 -7.96
N ALA A 170 17.22 8.55 -6.67
CA ALA A 170 18.13 9.26 -5.77
C ALA A 170 19.47 8.53 -5.60
N ALA A 171 19.45 7.20 -5.47
CA ALA A 171 20.66 6.39 -5.41
C ALA A 171 21.49 6.47 -6.71
N VAL A 172 20.82 6.45 -7.87
CA VAL A 172 21.49 6.62 -9.18
C VAL A 172 22.12 8.00 -9.29
N GLN A 173 21.43 9.07 -8.89
CA GLN A 173 21.97 10.43 -8.92
C GLN A 173 23.19 10.58 -7.99
N ALA A 174 23.10 10.06 -6.76
CA ALA A 174 24.19 10.10 -5.80
C ALA A 174 25.42 9.30 -6.28
N GLY A 175 25.20 8.18 -6.96
CA GLY A 175 26.28 7.34 -7.50
C GLY A 175 26.92 7.85 -8.80
N ASN A 176 26.34 8.87 -9.46
CA ASN A 176 26.75 9.33 -10.80
C ASN A 176 26.99 10.86 -10.85
N THR A 177 27.60 11.43 -9.82
CA THR A 177 27.87 12.88 -9.73
C THR A 177 28.75 13.42 -10.87
N GLY A 178 29.60 12.57 -11.47
CA GLY A 178 30.44 12.93 -12.62
C GLY A 178 29.77 12.76 -14.00
N ALA A 179 28.54 12.24 -14.07
CA ALA A 179 27.84 11.95 -15.32
C ALA A 179 26.31 12.19 -15.19
N PRO A 180 25.88 13.46 -15.01
CA PRO A 180 24.50 13.78 -14.71
C PRO A 180 23.51 13.40 -15.83
N GLU A 181 23.90 13.51 -17.10
CA GLU A 181 23.05 13.13 -18.23
C GLU A 181 22.78 11.61 -18.29
N ALA A 182 23.80 10.81 -17.97
CA ALA A 182 23.65 9.35 -17.87
C ALA A 182 22.73 8.98 -16.70
N ALA A 183 22.87 9.66 -15.55
CA ALA A 183 22.02 9.46 -14.38
C ALA A 183 20.53 9.77 -14.69
N MET A 184 20.26 10.85 -15.42
CA MET A 184 18.91 11.19 -15.87
C MET A 184 18.33 10.15 -16.83
N THR A 185 19.16 9.64 -17.75
CA THR A 185 18.76 8.59 -18.69
C THR A 185 18.37 7.31 -17.95
N THR A 186 19.22 6.83 -17.02
CA THR A 186 18.92 5.68 -16.18
C THR A 186 17.66 5.89 -15.33
N GLY A 187 17.48 7.09 -14.74
CA GLY A 187 16.26 7.43 -14.01
C GLY A 187 14.99 7.36 -14.86
N THR A 188 15.06 7.81 -16.12
CA THR A 188 13.94 7.71 -17.08
C THR A 188 13.59 6.26 -17.38
N VAL A 189 14.59 5.40 -17.60
CA VAL A 189 14.33 3.98 -17.85
C VAL A 189 13.78 3.27 -16.60
N LEU A 190 14.26 3.62 -15.40
CA LEU A 190 13.69 3.13 -14.14
C LEU A 190 12.21 3.53 -13.98
N GLY A 191 11.84 4.75 -14.40
CA GLY A 191 10.45 5.20 -14.45
C GLY A 191 9.61 4.33 -15.38
N ALA A 192 10.07 4.10 -16.61
CA ALA A 192 9.38 3.23 -17.57
C ALA A 192 9.24 1.79 -17.07
N LEU A 193 10.30 1.22 -16.51
CA LEU A 193 10.28 -0.12 -15.90
C LEU A 193 9.32 -0.20 -14.71
N THR A 194 9.23 0.86 -13.92
CA THR A 194 8.27 0.94 -12.81
C THR A 194 6.84 0.84 -13.33
N LEU A 195 6.50 1.56 -14.39
CA LEU A 195 5.16 1.47 -15.02
C LEU A 195 4.85 0.07 -15.53
N VAL A 196 5.81 -0.61 -16.14
CA VAL A 196 5.64 -2.01 -16.59
C VAL A 196 5.45 -2.95 -15.40
N ARG A 197 6.21 -2.75 -14.31
CA ARG A 197 6.12 -3.55 -13.08
C ARG A 197 4.83 -3.32 -12.30
N LEU A 198 4.09 -2.22 -12.51
CA LEU A 198 2.76 -2.02 -11.93
C LEU A 198 1.73 -3.04 -12.45
N LEU A 199 1.87 -3.50 -13.70
CA LEU A 199 0.88 -4.37 -14.33
C LEU A 199 0.69 -5.69 -13.55
N PRO A 200 1.74 -6.49 -13.27
CA PRO A 200 1.64 -7.69 -12.44
C PRO A 200 0.90 -7.50 -11.14
N ASP A 201 1.13 -6.38 -10.45
CA ASP A 201 0.57 -6.12 -9.13
C ASP A 201 -0.91 -5.69 -9.25
N LEU A 202 -1.27 -4.88 -10.25
CA LEU A 202 -2.65 -4.46 -10.51
C LEU A 202 -3.55 -5.61 -11.00
N LEU A 203 -2.98 -6.66 -11.61
CA LEU A 203 -3.74 -7.87 -11.97
C LEU A 203 -4.38 -8.53 -10.75
N GLY A 204 -3.74 -8.50 -9.58
CA GLY A 204 -4.31 -8.99 -8.33
C GLY A 204 -5.57 -8.21 -7.94
N GLY A 205 -5.54 -6.88 -8.06
CA GLY A 205 -6.71 -6.03 -7.84
C GLY A 205 -7.84 -6.33 -8.84
N TRP A 206 -7.50 -6.53 -10.12
CA TRP A 206 -8.49 -6.92 -11.13
C TRP A 206 -9.13 -8.28 -10.83
N LEU A 207 -8.35 -9.27 -10.37
CA LEU A 207 -8.89 -10.55 -9.93
C LEU A 207 -9.85 -10.40 -8.74
N LEU A 208 -9.52 -9.57 -7.76
CA LEU A 208 -10.44 -9.28 -6.66
C LEU A 208 -11.77 -8.70 -7.18
N LEU A 209 -11.76 -7.84 -8.19
CA LEU A 209 -12.99 -7.35 -8.82
C LEU A 209 -13.79 -8.45 -9.54
N GLN A 210 -13.12 -9.44 -10.16
CA GLN A 210 -13.81 -10.64 -10.66
C GLN A 210 -14.43 -11.43 -9.50
N GLY A 211 -13.70 -11.56 -8.38
CA GLY A 211 -14.20 -12.16 -7.14
C GLY A 211 -15.42 -11.43 -6.57
N SER A 212 -15.48 -10.10 -6.68
CA SER A 212 -16.65 -9.30 -6.29
C SER A 212 -17.89 -9.68 -7.08
N GLU A 213 -17.76 -9.82 -8.40
CA GLU A 213 -18.89 -10.16 -9.27
C GLU A 213 -19.35 -11.61 -9.03
N LEU A 214 -18.40 -12.53 -8.86
CA LEU A 214 -18.67 -13.90 -8.49
C LEU A 214 -19.37 -13.98 -7.13
N GLY A 215 -18.87 -13.28 -6.11
CA GLY A 215 -19.46 -13.22 -4.78
C GLY A 215 -20.90 -12.71 -4.80
N ARG A 216 -21.19 -11.71 -5.66
CA ARG A 216 -22.54 -11.16 -5.83
C ARG A 216 -23.52 -12.19 -6.36
N GLN A 217 -23.11 -13.00 -7.35
CA GLN A 217 -23.97 -14.06 -7.88
C GLN A 217 -24.13 -15.22 -6.89
N MET A 218 -23.07 -15.54 -6.14
CA MET A 218 -23.10 -16.58 -5.12
C MET A 218 -24.04 -16.26 -3.95
N GLU A 219 -24.15 -14.99 -3.54
CA GLU A 219 -25.11 -14.55 -2.51
C GLU A 219 -26.57 -14.70 -2.96
N GLY A 220 -26.84 -14.65 -4.26
CA GLY A 220 -28.19 -14.76 -4.82
C GLY A 220 -28.59 -16.19 -5.20
N ASN A 221 -27.91 -16.76 -6.19
CA ASN A 221 -28.18 -18.12 -6.66
C ASN A 221 -26.85 -18.86 -6.95
N PRO A 222 -26.28 -19.53 -5.92
CA PRO A 222 -24.92 -20.08 -5.99
C PRO A 222 -24.74 -21.20 -7.04
N PHE A 223 -25.80 -21.91 -7.41
CA PHE A 223 -25.73 -23.05 -8.34
C PHE A 223 -26.41 -22.81 -9.69
N ALA A 224 -26.83 -21.56 -9.96
CA ALA A 224 -27.32 -21.17 -11.27
C ALA A 224 -26.27 -21.42 -12.36
N PRO A 225 -26.69 -21.78 -13.60
CA PRO A 225 -25.76 -21.98 -14.73
C PRO A 225 -24.82 -20.79 -14.94
N GLU A 226 -25.33 -19.56 -14.79
CA GLU A 226 -24.58 -18.32 -14.95
C GLU A 226 -23.48 -18.17 -13.89
N THR A 227 -23.78 -18.51 -12.63
CA THR A 227 -22.81 -18.46 -11.52
C THR A 227 -21.67 -19.47 -11.74
N VAL A 228 -22.00 -20.66 -12.23
CA VAL A 228 -21.04 -21.74 -12.52
C VAL A 228 -20.12 -21.34 -13.68
N GLU A 229 -20.68 -20.78 -14.75
CA GLU A 229 -19.92 -20.28 -15.89
C GLU A 229 -18.98 -19.15 -15.47
N LEU A 230 -19.48 -18.20 -14.67
CA LEU A 230 -18.68 -17.12 -14.13
C LEU A 230 -17.53 -17.63 -13.24
N CYS A 231 -17.75 -18.70 -12.45
CA CYS A 231 -16.69 -19.31 -11.67
C CYS A 231 -15.59 -19.91 -12.56
N ARG A 232 -15.97 -20.67 -13.59
CA ARG A 232 -15.00 -21.25 -14.55
C ARG A 232 -14.22 -20.15 -15.28
N ALA A 233 -14.89 -19.08 -15.70
CA ALA A 233 -14.24 -17.93 -16.31
C ALA A 233 -13.26 -17.24 -15.35
N THR A 234 -13.65 -17.07 -14.08
CA THR A 234 -12.81 -16.49 -13.02
C THR A 234 -11.57 -17.35 -12.77
N ALA A 235 -11.71 -18.67 -12.70
CA ALA A 235 -10.59 -19.59 -12.54
C ALA A 235 -9.60 -19.52 -13.72
N LYS A 236 -10.10 -19.47 -14.96
CA LYS A 236 -9.27 -19.30 -16.16
C LYS A 236 -8.53 -17.96 -16.15
N ASN A 237 -9.22 -16.88 -15.79
CA ASN A 237 -8.64 -15.55 -15.66
C ASN A 237 -7.57 -15.49 -14.57
N ALA A 238 -7.78 -16.18 -13.44
CA ALA A 238 -6.80 -16.30 -12.37
C ALA A 238 -5.48 -16.90 -12.86
N LEU A 239 -5.53 -18.02 -13.58
CA LEU A 239 -4.34 -18.65 -14.16
C LEU A 239 -3.68 -17.77 -15.22
N TRP A 240 -4.47 -17.10 -16.07
CA TRP A 240 -3.95 -16.17 -17.06
C TRP A 240 -3.20 -15.00 -16.41
N CYS A 241 -3.77 -14.41 -15.36
CA CYS A 241 -3.12 -13.34 -14.59
C CYS A 241 -1.81 -13.79 -13.96
N VAL A 242 -1.76 -14.99 -13.39
CA VAL A 242 -0.52 -15.55 -12.82
C VAL A 242 0.55 -15.69 -13.88
N ASN A 243 0.23 -16.30 -15.03
CA ASN A 243 1.19 -16.48 -16.12
C ASN A 243 1.69 -15.14 -16.67
N LEU A 244 0.78 -14.17 -16.88
CA LEU A 244 1.13 -12.84 -17.35
C LEU A 244 2.01 -12.11 -16.33
N ALA A 245 1.64 -12.13 -15.04
CA ALA A 245 2.39 -11.45 -13.98
C ALA A 245 3.81 -12.00 -13.85
N LEU A 246 3.97 -13.33 -13.85
CA LEU A 246 5.27 -13.99 -13.81
C LEU A 246 6.10 -13.69 -15.07
N GLY A 247 5.48 -13.75 -16.26
CA GLY A 247 6.13 -13.44 -17.53
C GLY A 247 6.67 -12.01 -17.60
N VAL A 248 5.90 -11.03 -17.11
CA VAL A 248 6.33 -9.63 -17.07
C VAL A 248 7.49 -9.43 -16.08
N TYR A 249 7.41 -9.99 -14.87
CA TYR A 249 8.51 -9.87 -13.89
C TYR A 249 9.82 -10.51 -14.41
N LEU A 250 9.73 -11.70 -15.00
CA LEU A 250 10.86 -12.36 -15.63
C LEU A 250 11.41 -11.54 -16.81
N GLY A 251 10.53 -11.02 -17.67
CA GLY A 251 10.91 -10.17 -18.80
C GLY A 251 11.64 -8.90 -18.37
N CYS A 252 11.17 -8.22 -17.33
CA CYS A 252 11.85 -7.04 -16.78
C CYS A 252 13.25 -7.38 -16.23
N ASN A 253 13.39 -8.52 -15.55
CA ASN A 253 14.68 -8.96 -15.03
C ASN A 253 15.65 -9.35 -16.16
N LEU A 254 15.18 -10.05 -17.19
CA LEU A 254 15.98 -10.37 -18.37
C LEU A 254 16.42 -9.09 -19.12
N LEU A 255 15.55 -8.10 -19.24
CA LEU A 255 15.89 -6.83 -19.87
C LEU A 255 17.00 -6.08 -19.10
N GLN A 256 16.94 -6.10 -17.76
CA GLN A 256 18.01 -5.54 -16.92
C GLN A 256 19.34 -6.29 -17.09
N LEU A 257 19.30 -7.62 -17.24
CA LEU A 257 20.51 -8.43 -17.46
C LEU A 257 21.17 -8.15 -18.82
N LEU A 258 20.37 -7.90 -19.86
CA LEU A 258 20.86 -7.63 -21.22
C LEU A 258 21.36 -6.19 -21.42
N LEU A 259 21.04 -5.27 -20.52
CA LEU A 259 21.39 -3.85 -20.63
C LEU A 259 22.14 -3.31 -19.38
N PRO A 260 23.22 -3.96 -18.92
CA PRO A 260 23.89 -3.60 -17.66
C PRO A 260 24.61 -2.24 -17.73
N GLY A 261 24.95 -1.76 -18.95
CA GLY A 261 25.57 -0.45 -19.16
C GLY A 261 24.59 0.73 -19.10
N LEU A 262 23.28 0.48 -19.18
CA LEU A 262 22.23 1.52 -19.14
C LEU A 262 21.43 1.49 -17.83
N LEU A 263 21.40 0.35 -17.14
CA LEU A 263 20.51 0.05 -16.03
C LEU A 263 21.29 -0.39 -14.81
N HIS A 264 20.96 0.21 -13.65
CA HIS A 264 21.40 -0.32 -12.37
C HIS A 264 20.85 -1.75 -12.20
N LEU A 265 21.74 -2.71 -11.94
CA LEU A 265 21.38 -4.11 -11.72
C LEU A 265 20.70 -4.27 -10.36
N ASP A 266 19.37 -4.21 -10.36
CA ASP A 266 18.53 -4.51 -9.20
C ASP A 266 17.69 -5.77 -9.48
N VAL A 267 18.40 -6.87 -9.75
CA VAL A 267 17.79 -8.16 -10.05
C VAL A 267 17.30 -8.79 -8.74
N GLN A 268 16.05 -8.55 -8.42
CA GLN A 268 15.37 -9.18 -7.27
C GLN A 268 14.45 -10.30 -7.75
N LEU A 269 14.34 -11.35 -6.93
CA LEU A 269 13.28 -12.35 -7.06
C LEU A 269 11.95 -11.72 -6.60
N LEU A 270 11.35 -10.91 -7.47
CA LEU A 270 10.05 -10.29 -7.24
C LEU A 270 8.96 -11.24 -7.73
N LEU A 271 8.37 -11.98 -6.78
CA LEU A 271 7.13 -12.71 -7.02
C LEU A 271 5.95 -11.75 -6.83
N PRO A 272 4.95 -11.74 -7.74
CA PRO A 272 3.71 -10.97 -7.59
C PRO A 272 2.81 -11.59 -6.52
N LEU A 273 3.26 -11.61 -5.25
CA LEU A 273 2.57 -12.29 -4.15
C LEU A 273 1.10 -11.88 -4.02
N PRO A 274 0.70 -10.59 -4.14
CA PRO A 274 -0.70 -10.21 -4.07
C PRO A 274 -1.55 -10.87 -5.16
N THR A 275 -1.05 -10.93 -6.39
CA THR A 275 -1.73 -11.57 -7.53
C THR A 275 -1.77 -13.09 -7.38
N LEU A 276 -0.69 -13.70 -6.90
CA LEU A 276 -0.64 -15.14 -6.63
C LEU A 276 -1.64 -15.53 -5.53
N LEU A 277 -1.71 -14.78 -4.43
CA LEU A 277 -2.63 -15.04 -3.33
C LEU A 277 -4.09 -14.82 -3.73
N ALA A 278 -4.39 -13.74 -4.46
CA ALA A 278 -5.73 -13.49 -4.99
C ALA A 278 -6.18 -14.60 -5.95
N ALA A 279 -5.30 -15.01 -6.88
CA ALA A 279 -5.55 -16.11 -7.79
C ALA A 279 -5.77 -17.43 -7.04
N ALA A 280 -4.92 -17.76 -6.07
CA ALA A 280 -5.05 -18.97 -5.26
C ALA A 280 -6.37 -18.99 -4.49
N GLY A 281 -6.75 -17.87 -3.85
CA GLY A 281 -8.02 -17.76 -3.13
C GLY A 281 -9.24 -17.98 -4.03
N LEU A 282 -9.26 -17.38 -5.22
CA LEU A 282 -10.35 -17.55 -6.18
C LEU A 282 -10.39 -18.95 -6.80
N LEU A 283 -9.23 -19.57 -7.05
CA LEU A 283 -9.16 -20.95 -7.53
C LEU A 283 -9.69 -21.93 -6.47
N VAL A 284 -9.32 -21.75 -5.20
CA VAL A 284 -9.86 -22.56 -4.10
C VAL A 284 -11.36 -22.37 -3.99
N LEU A 285 -11.85 -21.13 -4.04
CA LEU A 285 -13.28 -20.83 -4.02
C LEU A 285 -14.01 -21.54 -5.16
N CYS A 286 -13.51 -21.44 -6.40
CA CYS A 286 -14.16 -22.09 -7.53
C CYS A 286 -14.11 -23.62 -7.48
N ARG A 287 -13.02 -24.22 -7.01
CA ARG A 287 -12.96 -25.67 -6.78
C ARG A 287 -13.94 -26.12 -5.71
N TYR A 288 -14.11 -25.35 -4.66
CA TYR A 288 -15.10 -25.62 -3.62
C TYR A 288 -16.53 -25.54 -4.19
N MET A 289 -16.80 -24.54 -5.03
CA MET A 289 -18.10 -24.38 -5.69
C MET A 289 -18.43 -25.51 -6.67
N GLU A 290 -17.45 -25.93 -7.49
CA GLU A 290 -17.62 -27.08 -8.39
C GLU A 290 -18.00 -28.35 -7.61
N ARG A 291 -17.34 -28.60 -6.47
CA ARG A 291 -17.65 -29.75 -5.60
C ARG A 291 -19.02 -29.62 -4.95
N SER A 292 -19.34 -28.43 -4.44
CA SER A 292 -20.63 -28.16 -3.78
C SER A 292 -21.79 -28.31 -4.76
N LYS A 293 -21.61 -27.90 -6.01
CA LYS A 293 -22.60 -28.11 -7.07
C LYS A 293 -22.79 -29.58 -7.39
N ALA A 294 -21.72 -30.37 -7.51
CA ALA A 294 -21.85 -31.79 -7.78
C ALA A 294 -22.68 -32.53 -6.72
N VAL A 295 -22.50 -32.17 -5.44
CA VAL A 295 -23.31 -32.68 -4.33
C VAL A 295 -24.76 -32.19 -4.40
N TYR A 296 -24.97 -30.93 -4.77
CA TYR A 296 -26.32 -30.38 -4.95
C TYR A 296 -27.07 -31.10 -6.08
N ASP A 297 -26.42 -31.28 -7.24
CA ASP A 297 -27.00 -31.94 -8.41
C ASP A 297 -27.32 -33.41 -8.10
N ASP A 298 -26.46 -34.13 -7.37
CA ASP A 298 -26.71 -35.51 -6.92
C ASP A 298 -27.96 -35.60 -6.01
N ASN A 299 -28.07 -34.70 -5.03
CA ASN A 299 -29.26 -34.63 -4.16
C ASN A 299 -30.55 -34.31 -4.93
N GLN A 300 -30.50 -33.54 -6.02
CA GLN A 300 -31.68 -33.25 -6.85
C GLN A 300 -32.12 -34.44 -7.72
N THR A 301 -31.28 -35.47 -7.90
CA THR A 301 -31.66 -36.69 -8.63
C THR A 301 -32.35 -37.76 -7.77
N ILE A 302 -32.30 -37.60 -6.44
CA ILE A 302 -32.88 -38.55 -5.46
C ILE A 302 -34.36 -38.22 -5.13
N ILE A 303 -34.81 -37.00 -5.44
CA ILE A 303 -36.18 -36.50 -5.19
C ILE A 303 -37.01 -36.60 -6.47
#